data_AF-A0A4P9Z303-F1
#
_entry.id   AF-A0A4P9Z303-F1
#
_cell.length_a   1.000
_cell.length_b   1.000
_cell.length_c   1.000
_cell.angle_alpha   90.00
_cell.angle_beta   90.00
_cell.angle_gamma   90.00
#
_symmetry.space_group_name_H-M   'P 1'
#
loop_
_entity.id
_entity.type
_entity.pdbx_description
1 polymer ?
#
loop_
_entity_poly.entity_id
_entity_poly.type
_entity_poly.pdbx_seq_one_letter_code
_entity_poly.pdbx_strand_id
1 'polypeptide(L)'
;KCNTIRKRYEIRTLPPQQRQSFFNAVKGLQAGPQPNKFDDFAELHNEAGNYAHFSPVFLPWHRAFLYHFERALQEIDASVMLPYWDWSYDSQAPEASVVLSDAYFGGNGRASDQCLANGQLAAYRPYHLDRGCVKRQFDKDGAINPFYSTEAVQRLITQNDDFGEFRGKLEGIFHARVHIGIGGHMNTMHSAADAIFYMHHGMVDKIWATWQRHHPKEARAYFG
;
A
#
# COMPACT_ATOMS: atom_id res chain seq x y z
N LYS A 1 26.15 -4.26 10.48
CA LYS A 1 25.79 -3.00 11.19
C LYS A 1 25.08 -2.07 10.19
N CYS A 2 23.99 -1.41 10.60
CA CYS A 2 23.34 -0.39 9.77
C CYS A 2 24.09 0.93 9.94
N ASN A 3 24.71 1.43 8.86
CA ASN A 3 25.57 2.63 8.91
C ASN A 3 24.89 3.87 8.29
N THR A 4 23.68 3.72 7.78
CA THR A 4 22.92 4.81 7.15
C THR A 4 21.44 4.59 7.40
N ILE A 5 20.77 5.58 8.00
CA ILE A 5 19.33 5.55 8.23
C ILE A 5 18.65 6.27 7.06
N ARG A 6 17.85 5.54 6.28
CA ARG A 6 16.95 6.14 5.30
C ARG A 6 15.55 6.26 5.90
N LYS A 7 14.82 7.32 5.54
CA LYS A 7 13.48 7.61 6.06
C LYS A 7 12.45 7.48 4.96
N ARG A 8 11.35 6.78 5.25
CA ARG A 8 10.12 6.81 4.45
C ARG A 8 9.27 7.98 4.92
N TYR A 9 8.68 8.72 3.99
CA TYR A 9 7.89 9.92 4.27
C TYR A 9 6.44 9.72 3.82
N GLU A 10 5.54 10.48 4.44
CA GLU A 10 4.15 10.55 3.99
C GLU A 10 4.13 11.22 2.60
N ILE A 11 3.43 10.63 1.63
CA ILE A 11 3.55 11.04 0.22
C ILE A 11 3.17 12.50 -0.06
N ARG A 12 2.24 13.10 0.69
CA ARG A 12 1.82 14.50 0.56
C ARG A 12 2.90 15.46 1.07
N THR A 13 3.79 14.99 1.94
CA THR A 13 4.90 15.80 2.47
C THR A 13 6.14 15.78 1.58
N LEU A 14 6.19 14.90 0.58
CA LEU A 14 7.30 14.87 -0.37
C LEU A 14 7.33 16.15 -1.23
N PRO A 15 8.51 16.77 -1.41
CA PRO A 15 8.70 17.82 -2.41
C PRO A 15 8.24 17.34 -3.79
N PRO A 16 7.63 18.21 -4.64
CA PRO A 16 7.10 17.81 -5.95
C PRO A 16 8.11 17.04 -6.82
N GLN A 17 9.38 17.45 -6.82
CA GLN A 17 10.43 16.76 -7.58
C GLN A 17 10.71 15.34 -7.07
N GLN A 18 10.75 15.14 -5.74
CA GLN A 18 10.96 13.81 -5.15
C GLN A 18 9.75 12.91 -5.39
N ARG A 19 8.54 13.46 -5.26
CA ARG A 19 7.30 12.74 -5.60
C ARG A 19 7.29 12.32 -7.06
N GLN A 20 7.71 13.19 -7.97
CA GLN A 20 7.80 12.85 -9.40
C GLN A 20 8.87 11.78 -9.66
N SER A 21 10.01 11.85 -8.97
CA SER A 21 11.07 10.84 -9.07
C SER A 21 10.57 9.45 -8.65
N PHE A 22 9.78 9.39 -7.58
CA PHE A 22 9.08 8.16 -7.17
C PHE A 22 8.14 7.63 -8.27
N PHE A 23 7.25 8.46 -8.82
CA PHE A 23 6.35 8.02 -9.89
C PHE A 23 7.09 7.56 -11.15
N ASN A 24 8.21 8.23 -11.49
CA ASN A 24 9.04 7.86 -12.63
C ASN A 24 9.74 6.50 -12.38
N ALA A 25 10.21 6.24 -11.16
CA ALA A 25 10.78 4.94 -10.81
C ALA A 25 9.74 3.82 -10.88
N VAL A 26 8.50 4.05 -10.41
CA VAL A 26 7.42 3.07 -10.57
C VAL A 26 7.10 2.80 -12.04
N LYS A 27 7.00 3.86 -12.86
CA LYS A 27 6.84 3.72 -14.32
C LYS A 27 7.99 2.93 -14.96
N GLY A 28 9.21 3.09 -14.45
CA GLY A 28 10.37 2.31 -14.89
C GLY A 28 10.23 0.81 -14.59
N LEU A 29 9.68 0.44 -13.42
CA LEU A 29 9.37 -0.98 -13.12
C LEU A 29 8.25 -1.54 -14.00
N GLN A 30 7.30 -0.68 -14.39
CA GLN A 30 6.16 -1.01 -15.27
C GLN A 30 6.52 -1.02 -16.76
N ALA A 31 7.73 -0.59 -17.12
CA ALA A 31 8.19 -0.50 -18.49
C ALA A 31 8.95 -1.77 -18.92
N GLY A 32 9.18 -1.89 -20.23
CA GLY A 32 9.94 -2.99 -20.82
C GLY A 32 9.08 -4.19 -21.28
N PRO A 33 9.71 -5.28 -21.72
CA PRO A 33 9.02 -6.51 -22.10
C PRO A 33 8.19 -7.04 -20.94
N GLN A 34 6.99 -7.53 -21.23
CA GLN A 34 6.14 -8.16 -20.23
C GLN A 34 6.37 -9.68 -20.16
N PRO A 35 6.28 -10.31 -18.96
CA PRO A 35 6.05 -9.67 -17.66
C PRO A 35 7.23 -8.77 -17.26
N ASN A 36 6.92 -7.55 -16.80
CA ASN A 36 7.93 -6.59 -16.34
C ASN A 36 8.17 -6.76 -14.84
N LYS A 37 9.09 -5.97 -14.29
CA LYS A 37 9.46 -6.10 -12.87
C LYS A 37 8.29 -5.80 -11.93
N PHE A 38 7.38 -4.90 -12.31
CA PHE A 38 6.20 -4.61 -11.51
C PHE A 38 5.18 -5.78 -11.57
N ASP A 39 5.03 -6.44 -12.73
CA ASP A 39 4.25 -7.67 -12.86
C ASP A 39 4.78 -8.78 -11.94
N ASP A 40 6.10 -8.96 -11.87
CA ASP A 40 6.73 -9.96 -10.99
C ASP A 40 6.36 -9.74 -9.50
N PHE A 41 6.35 -8.49 -9.03
CA PHE A 41 5.94 -8.19 -7.66
C PHE A 41 4.43 -8.42 -7.43
N ALA A 42 3.61 -8.06 -8.41
CA ALA A 42 2.17 -8.28 -8.34
C ALA A 42 1.84 -9.79 -8.27
N GLU A 43 2.52 -10.61 -9.09
CA GLU A 43 2.32 -12.05 -9.09
C GLU A 43 2.88 -12.72 -7.83
N LEU A 44 4.06 -12.29 -7.36
CA LEU A 44 4.62 -12.80 -6.11
C LEU A 44 3.67 -12.63 -4.91
N HIS A 45 2.97 -11.50 -4.83
CA HIS A 45 1.96 -11.28 -3.80
C HIS A 45 0.74 -12.20 -3.99
N ASN A 46 0.27 -12.36 -5.23
CA ASN A 46 -0.84 -13.23 -5.55
C ASN A 46 -0.55 -14.69 -5.18
N GLU A 47 0.62 -15.21 -5.57
CA GLU A 47 1.08 -16.56 -5.26
C GLU A 47 1.28 -16.80 -3.76
N ALA A 48 1.74 -15.79 -3.03
CA ALA A 48 1.92 -15.91 -1.58
C ALA A 48 0.60 -16.15 -0.85
N GLY A 49 -0.53 -15.62 -1.33
CA GLY A 49 -1.86 -15.98 -0.83
C GLY A 49 -1.98 -15.95 0.70
N ASN A 50 -2.54 -17.03 1.25
CA ASN A 50 -2.71 -17.23 2.69
C ASN A 50 -1.41 -17.49 3.46
N TYR A 51 -0.26 -17.67 2.79
CA TYR A 51 1.00 -17.70 3.51
C TYR A 51 1.32 -16.31 4.07
N ALA A 52 1.11 -15.27 3.25
CA ALA A 52 1.35 -13.88 3.60
C ALA A 52 0.20 -13.21 4.37
N HIS A 53 -0.94 -13.88 4.56
CA HIS A 53 -2.16 -13.32 5.17
C HIS A 53 -2.77 -14.26 6.20
N PHE A 54 -3.52 -13.71 7.15
CA PHE A 54 -4.16 -14.40 8.28
C PHE A 54 -3.17 -15.28 9.05
N SER A 55 -1.92 -14.87 9.07
CA SER A 55 -0.80 -15.61 9.62
C SER A 55 0.11 -14.68 10.43
N PRO A 56 0.88 -15.20 11.40
CA PRO A 56 1.83 -14.39 12.15
C PRO A 56 2.90 -13.72 11.27
N VAL A 57 3.12 -14.24 10.06
CA VAL A 57 4.09 -13.69 9.11
C VAL A 57 3.54 -12.54 8.27
N PHE A 58 2.25 -12.18 8.37
CA PHE A 58 1.66 -11.06 7.62
C PHE A 58 2.51 -9.79 7.68
N LEU A 59 2.82 -9.31 8.88
CA LEU A 59 3.60 -8.08 9.07
C LEU A 59 5.06 -8.21 8.58
N PRO A 60 5.86 -9.21 9.00
CA PRO A 60 7.24 -9.34 8.52
C PRO A 60 7.34 -9.66 7.02
N TRP A 61 6.42 -10.45 6.46
CA TRP A 61 6.41 -10.76 5.03
C TRP A 61 6.18 -9.49 4.21
N HIS A 62 5.16 -8.68 4.54
CA HIS A 62 4.90 -7.43 3.84
C HIS A 62 6.04 -6.41 4.03
N ARG A 63 6.67 -6.35 5.21
CA ARG A 63 7.88 -5.52 5.41
C ARG A 63 9.02 -5.93 4.47
N ALA A 64 9.28 -7.23 4.33
CA ALA A 64 10.30 -7.74 3.41
C ALA A 64 9.92 -7.49 1.94
N PHE A 65 8.66 -7.70 1.57
CA PHE A 65 8.13 -7.41 0.24
C PHE A 65 8.33 -5.94 -0.15
N LEU A 66 7.93 -5.01 0.72
CA LEU A 66 8.14 -3.57 0.50
C LEU A 66 9.62 -3.19 0.46
N TYR A 67 10.46 -3.84 1.26
CA TYR A 67 11.90 -3.63 1.19
C TYR A 67 12.44 -3.99 -0.19
N HIS A 68 12.09 -5.16 -0.72
CA HIS A 68 12.55 -5.57 -2.05
C HIS A 68 11.97 -4.69 -3.17
N PHE A 69 10.72 -4.25 -3.06
CA PHE A 69 10.13 -3.30 -3.99
C PHE A 69 10.88 -1.95 -3.98
N GLU A 70 11.18 -1.42 -2.80
CA GLU A 70 11.97 -0.19 -2.64
C GLU A 70 13.39 -0.34 -3.20
N ARG A 71 14.01 -1.51 -3.06
CA ARG A 71 15.32 -1.80 -3.68
C ARG A 71 15.24 -1.77 -5.21
N ALA A 72 14.18 -2.32 -5.80
CA ALA A 72 13.97 -2.27 -7.25
C ALA A 72 13.75 -0.83 -7.75
N LEU A 73 13.01 -0.01 -7.01
CA LEU A 73 12.91 1.44 -7.32
C LEU A 73 14.27 2.13 -7.28
N GLN A 74 15.12 1.77 -6.31
CA GLN A 74 16.46 2.33 -6.12
C GLN A 74 17.47 1.90 -7.19
N GLU A 75 17.22 0.80 -7.90
CA GLU A 75 18.00 0.42 -9.09
C GLU A 75 17.74 1.37 -10.26
N ILE A 76 16.56 2.00 -10.32
CA ILE A 76 16.22 3.03 -11.32
C ILE A 76 16.68 4.41 -10.85
N ASP A 77 16.40 4.76 -9.59
CA ASP A 77 16.84 6.02 -8.97
C ASP A 77 17.19 5.77 -7.50
N ALA A 78 18.49 5.76 -7.20
CA ALA A 78 19.03 5.44 -5.87
C ALA A 78 18.59 6.41 -4.76
N SER A 79 18.06 7.58 -5.12
CA SER A 79 17.53 8.58 -4.18
C SER A 79 16.10 8.28 -3.73
N VAL A 80 15.37 7.44 -4.48
CA VAL A 80 13.96 7.12 -4.18
C VAL A 80 13.85 6.30 -2.89
N MET A 81 12.90 6.73 -2.07
CA MET A 81 12.39 6.01 -0.92
C MET A 81 10.91 5.74 -1.14
N LEU A 82 10.43 4.57 -0.73
CA LEU A 82 9.02 4.23 -0.81
C LEU A 82 8.25 5.13 0.17
N PRO A 83 7.32 5.98 -0.28
CA PRO A 83 6.48 6.75 0.63
C PRO A 83 5.36 5.88 1.21
N TYR A 84 4.68 6.39 2.23
CA TYR A 84 3.44 5.80 2.74
C TYR A 84 2.27 6.78 2.56
N TRP A 85 1.05 6.25 2.49
CA TRP A 85 -0.18 7.03 2.52
C TRP A 85 -0.83 6.93 3.90
N ASP A 86 -0.79 8.02 4.65
CA ASP A 86 -1.46 8.09 5.96
C ASP A 86 -2.96 8.32 5.77
N TRP A 87 -3.68 7.24 5.44
CA TRP A 87 -5.09 7.26 5.11
C TRP A 87 -6.00 7.66 6.28
N SER A 88 -5.48 7.72 7.52
CA SER A 88 -6.26 8.14 8.68
C SER A 88 -6.54 9.65 8.71
N TYR A 89 -5.79 10.45 7.93
CA TYR A 89 -6.06 11.89 7.78
C TYR A 89 -7.28 12.18 6.90
N ASP A 90 -7.58 11.29 5.95
CA ASP A 90 -8.70 11.45 5.02
C ASP A 90 -9.90 10.59 5.43
N SER A 91 -9.93 10.13 6.69
CA SER A 91 -10.75 8.98 7.10
C SER A 91 -12.26 9.18 6.91
N GLN A 92 -12.75 10.42 6.98
CA GLN A 92 -14.18 10.73 6.87
C GLN A 92 -14.68 10.79 5.41
N ALA A 93 -13.79 11.06 4.46
CA ALA A 93 -14.09 11.13 3.03
C ALA A 93 -12.86 10.66 2.24
N PRO A 94 -12.53 9.36 2.28
CA PRO A 94 -11.28 8.88 1.69
C PRO A 94 -11.17 9.16 0.18
N GLU A 95 -12.30 9.13 -0.53
CA GLU A 95 -12.41 9.46 -1.96
C GLU A 95 -11.95 10.89 -2.29
N ALA A 96 -12.03 11.81 -1.33
CA ALA A 96 -11.60 13.19 -1.49
C ALA A 96 -10.10 13.40 -1.21
N SER A 97 -9.36 12.34 -0.84
CA SER A 97 -7.92 12.44 -0.61
C SER A 97 -7.20 12.89 -1.88
N VAL A 98 -6.28 13.84 -1.75
CA VAL A 98 -5.40 14.25 -2.86
C VAL A 98 -4.57 13.09 -3.41
N VAL A 99 -4.33 12.04 -2.60
CA VAL A 99 -3.63 10.82 -3.02
C VAL A 99 -4.41 10.07 -4.11
N LEU A 100 -5.74 10.26 -4.17
CA LEU A 100 -6.64 9.70 -5.19
C LEU A 100 -6.95 10.69 -6.35
N SER A 101 -6.11 11.71 -6.53
CA SER A 101 -6.22 12.67 -7.64
C SER A 101 -5.34 12.31 -8.84
N ASP A 102 -5.55 13.00 -9.97
CA ASP A 102 -4.75 12.90 -11.21
C ASP A 102 -3.25 13.13 -10.99
N ALA A 103 -2.90 14.01 -10.06
CA ALA A 103 -1.52 14.32 -9.72
C ALA A 103 -0.83 13.19 -8.92
N TYR A 104 -1.60 12.20 -8.46
CA TYR A 104 -1.15 11.08 -7.64
C TYR A 104 -1.60 9.74 -8.26
N PHE A 105 -2.36 8.91 -7.54
CA PHE A 105 -2.70 7.55 -7.94
C PHE A 105 -4.04 7.43 -8.69
N GLY A 106 -4.70 8.55 -8.98
CA GLY A 106 -6.02 8.55 -9.60
C GLY A 106 -7.14 8.12 -8.65
N GLY A 107 -8.37 8.30 -9.11
CA GLY A 107 -9.58 8.11 -8.31
C GLY A 107 -10.25 6.77 -8.57
N ASN A 108 -11.56 6.81 -8.76
CA ASN A 108 -12.39 5.64 -9.05
C ASN A 108 -12.15 5.11 -10.49
N GLY A 109 -12.54 3.86 -10.70
CA GLY A 109 -12.68 3.31 -12.04
C GLY A 109 -13.83 3.93 -12.82
N ARG A 110 -13.76 3.90 -14.15
CA ARG A 110 -14.88 4.30 -15.01
C ARG A 110 -16.09 3.40 -14.76
N ALA A 111 -17.29 3.95 -14.80
CA ALA A 111 -18.53 3.20 -14.58
C ALA A 111 -18.74 2.03 -15.57
N SER A 112 -18.17 2.12 -16.77
CA SER A 112 -18.35 1.12 -17.84
C SER A 112 -17.56 -0.17 -17.65
N ASP A 113 -16.35 -0.08 -17.13
CA ASP A 113 -15.37 -1.18 -17.14
C ASP A 113 -14.48 -1.24 -15.88
N GLN A 114 -14.73 -0.34 -14.92
CA GLN A 114 -13.98 -0.17 -13.68
C GLN A 114 -12.51 0.21 -13.88
N CYS A 115 -12.09 0.52 -15.10
CA CYS A 115 -10.71 0.90 -15.35
C CYS A 115 -10.37 2.22 -14.69
N LEU A 116 -9.25 2.25 -13.97
CA LEU A 116 -8.65 3.46 -13.45
C LEU A 116 -8.49 4.49 -14.60
N ALA A 117 -9.18 5.61 -14.46
CA ALA A 117 -9.35 6.58 -15.55
C ALA A 117 -8.22 7.63 -15.61
N ASN A 118 -7.59 7.89 -14.47
CA ASN A 118 -6.73 9.03 -14.23
C ASN A 118 -5.60 8.67 -13.25
N GLY A 119 -4.68 9.60 -13.02
CA GLY A 119 -3.52 9.38 -12.14
C GLY A 119 -2.24 9.12 -12.92
N GLN A 120 -1.11 9.28 -12.24
CA GLN A 120 0.22 9.17 -12.82
C GLN A 120 0.53 7.78 -13.39
N LEU A 121 -0.18 6.74 -12.92
CA LEU A 121 0.09 5.33 -13.22
C LEU A 121 -1.06 4.61 -13.95
N ALA A 122 -2.07 5.35 -14.42
CA ALA A 122 -3.27 4.78 -15.08
C ALA A 122 -2.99 4.08 -16.42
N ALA A 123 -1.85 4.39 -17.04
CA ALA A 123 -1.44 3.78 -18.31
C ALA A 123 -0.96 2.33 -18.14
N TYR A 124 -0.64 1.89 -16.92
CA TYR A 124 -0.16 0.55 -16.64
C TYR A 124 -1.17 -0.54 -17.05
N ARG A 125 -0.67 -1.64 -17.60
CA ARG A 125 -1.46 -2.79 -18.06
C ARG A 125 -0.89 -4.08 -17.47
N PRO A 126 -1.37 -4.52 -16.28
CA PRO A 126 -0.86 -5.74 -15.62
C PRO A 126 -0.97 -6.98 -16.51
N TYR A 127 0.15 -7.67 -16.70
CA TYR A 127 0.29 -8.83 -17.58
C TYR A 127 -0.63 -9.99 -17.19
N HIS A 128 -0.71 -10.28 -15.89
CA HIS A 128 -1.46 -11.41 -15.33
C HIS A 128 -2.97 -11.15 -15.18
N LEU A 129 -3.45 -9.95 -15.53
CA LEU A 129 -4.86 -9.54 -15.43
C LEU A 129 -5.42 -9.19 -16.81
N ASP A 130 -5.35 -10.17 -17.72
CA ASP A 130 -5.81 -10.09 -19.11
C ASP A 130 -5.16 -8.95 -19.92
N ARG A 131 -4.01 -8.42 -19.46
CA ARG A 131 -3.39 -7.20 -20.00
C ARG A 131 -4.34 -6.01 -20.04
N GLY A 132 -5.36 -6.04 -19.18
CA GLY A 132 -6.34 -4.98 -18.99
C GLY A 132 -5.75 -3.81 -18.21
N CYS A 133 -6.59 -2.82 -17.93
CA CYS A 133 -6.27 -1.73 -17.01
C CYS A 133 -6.25 -2.21 -15.55
N VAL A 134 -5.62 -1.44 -14.66
CA VAL A 134 -5.90 -1.55 -13.22
C VAL A 134 -7.37 -1.17 -12.98
N LYS A 135 -8.10 -1.98 -12.21
CA LYS A 135 -9.50 -1.73 -11.89
C LYS A 135 -9.69 -1.26 -10.45
N ARG A 136 -10.55 -0.26 -10.27
CA ARG A 136 -11.03 0.23 -8.97
C ARG A 136 -12.54 0.38 -8.99
N GLN A 137 -13.15 0.23 -7.82
CA GLN A 137 -14.59 0.34 -7.68
C GLN A 137 -14.91 0.83 -6.28
N PHE A 138 -15.03 2.15 -6.15
CA PHE A 138 -15.55 2.75 -4.91
C PHE A 138 -17.02 2.34 -4.72
N ASP A 139 -17.56 2.61 -3.53
CA ASP A 139 -18.95 2.31 -3.21
C ASP A 139 -19.92 3.16 -4.05
N LYS A 140 -21.22 3.01 -3.77
CA LYS A 140 -22.28 3.72 -4.47
C LYS A 140 -22.01 5.24 -4.51
N ASP A 141 -22.32 5.85 -5.66
CA ASP A 141 -22.12 7.27 -5.95
C ASP A 141 -20.64 7.72 -5.97
N GLY A 142 -19.69 6.77 -5.97
CA GLY A 142 -18.26 7.05 -6.01
C GLY A 142 -17.67 7.47 -4.67
N ALA A 143 -18.41 7.30 -3.57
CA ALA A 143 -17.91 7.51 -2.22
C ALA A 143 -17.14 6.28 -1.71
N ILE A 144 -16.27 6.47 -0.72
CA ILE A 144 -15.64 5.37 0.01
C ILE A 144 -16.16 5.38 1.44
N ASN A 145 -16.59 4.22 1.95
CA ASN A 145 -16.94 4.09 3.36
C ASN A 145 -15.78 4.59 4.26
N PRO A 146 -16.07 5.33 5.35
CA PRO A 146 -15.04 5.93 6.19
C PRO A 146 -13.96 4.92 6.63
N PHE A 147 -12.71 5.37 6.55
CA PHE A 147 -11.58 4.65 7.13
C PHE A 147 -11.48 4.92 8.63
N TYR A 148 -10.53 4.25 9.29
CA TYR A 148 -10.28 4.50 10.71
C TYR A 148 -9.48 5.78 10.89
N SER A 149 -9.94 6.63 11.84
CA SER A 149 -9.29 7.90 12.14
C SER A 149 -7.93 7.73 12.82
N THR A 150 -7.17 8.81 12.88
CA THR A 150 -5.87 8.86 13.57
C THR A 150 -5.98 8.41 15.04
N GLU A 151 -7.07 8.78 15.73
CA GLU A 151 -7.32 8.39 17.12
C GLU A 151 -7.60 6.88 17.23
N ALA A 152 -8.30 6.31 16.25
CA ALA A 152 -8.53 4.86 16.21
C ALA A 152 -7.23 4.09 15.98
N VAL A 153 -6.36 4.58 15.08
CA VAL A 153 -5.01 4.01 14.87
C VAL A 153 -4.17 4.14 16.14
N GLN A 154 -4.22 5.28 16.83
CA GLN A 154 -3.50 5.47 18.09
C GLN A 154 -3.99 4.49 19.18
N ARG A 155 -5.31 4.27 19.30
CA ARG A 155 -5.85 3.27 20.23
C ARG A 155 -5.43 1.85 19.87
N LEU A 156 -5.42 1.50 18.58
CA LEU A 156 -4.88 0.22 18.12
C LEU A 156 -3.44 0.03 18.61
N ILE A 157 -2.61 1.07 18.47
CA ILE A 157 -1.21 1.04 18.89
C ILE A 157 -1.07 0.93 20.41
N THR A 158 -1.80 1.71 21.20
CA THR A 158 -1.53 1.83 22.65
C THR A 158 -2.27 0.84 23.53
N GLN A 159 -3.39 0.28 23.05
CA GLN A 159 -4.29 -0.54 23.88
C GLN A 159 -4.21 -2.05 23.58
N ASN A 160 -3.35 -2.47 22.66
CA ASN A 160 -3.17 -3.89 22.33
C ASN A 160 -1.69 -4.19 22.55
N ASP A 161 -1.34 -4.83 23.65
CA ASP A 161 0.04 -5.18 23.98
C ASP A 161 0.42 -6.58 23.46
N ASP A 162 -0.54 -7.47 23.20
CA ASP A 162 -0.32 -8.75 22.54
C ASP A 162 -0.16 -8.61 21.01
N PHE A 163 0.87 -9.25 20.44
CA PHE A 163 1.16 -9.19 19.00
C PHE A 163 0.06 -9.82 18.14
N GLY A 164 -0.48 -10.97 18.54
CA GLY A 164 -1.51 -11.68 17.78
C GLY A 164 -2.80 -10.88 17.69
N GLU A 165 -3.25 -10.30 18.80
CA GLU A 165 -4.41 -9.41 18.86
C GLU A 165 -4.20 -8.13 18.04
N PHE A 166 -3.04 -7.47 18.22
CA PHE A 166 -2.70 -6.27 17.45
C PHE A 166 -2.67 -6.56 15.94
N ARG A 167 -1.95 -7.60 15.51
CA ARG A 167 -1.80 -8.00 14.10
C ARG A 167 -3.14 -8.38 13.51
N GLY A 168 -3.95 -9.17 14.22
CA GLY A 168 -5.29 -9.56 13.77
C GLY A 168 -6.23 -8.37 13.56
N LYS A 169 -6.22 -7.41 14.49
CA LYS A 169 -6.98 -6.16 14.33
C LYS A 169 -6.44 -5.30 13.20
N LEU A 170 -5.13 -5.11 13.11
CA LEU A 170 -4.52 -4.32 12.04
C LEU A 170 -4.86 -4.91 10.67
N GLU A 171 -4.70 -6.21 10.48
CA GLU A 171 -4.94 -6.92 9.23
C GLU A 171 -6.44 -6.98 8.84
N GLY A 172 -7.28 -7.52 9.74
CA GLY A 172 -8.67 -7.86 9.44
C GLY A 172 -9.64 -6.68 9.54
N ILE A 173 -9.22 -5.56 10.13
CA ILE A 173 -10.08 -4.40 10.35
C ILE A 173 -9.52 -3.17 9.64
N PHE A 174 -8.32 -2.72 10.00
CA PHE A 174 -7.79 -1.44 9.52
C PHE A 174 -7.28 -1.55 8.08
N HIS A 175 -6.43 -2.54 7.80
CA HIS A 175 -5.92 -2.87 6.47
C HIS A 175 -7.05 -3.29 5.53
N ALA A 176 -7.88 -4.25 5.95
CA ALA A 176 -9.00 -4.73 5.14
C ALA A 176 -9.95 -3.59 4.72
N ARG A 177 -10.23 -2.61 5.60
CA ARG A 177 -11.10 -1.47 5.28
C ARG A 177 -10.59 -0.64 4.10
N VAL A 178 -9.27 -0.45 3.96
CA VAL A 178 -8.69 0.31 2.85
C VAL A 178 -8.75 -0.50 1.55
N HIS A 179 -8.40 -1.79 1.61
CA HIS A 179 -8.52 -2.70 0.46
C HIS A 179 -9.94 -2.75 -0.11
N ILE A 180 -10.93 -2.93 0.78
CA ILE A 180 -12.35 -2.95 0.43
C ILE A 180 -12.79 -1.60 -0.15
N GLY A 181 -12.40 -0.49 0.49
CA GLY A 181 -12.84 0.84 0.08
C GLY A 181 -12.34 1.28 -1.29
N ILE A 182 -11.10 0.93 -1.67
CA ILE A 182 -10.58 1.20 -3.02
C ILE A 182 -11.25 0.28 -4.05
N GLY A 183 -11.57 -0.96 -3.67
CA GLY A 183 -12.30 -1.90 -4.51
C GLY A 183 -11.51 -2.37 -5.74
N GLY A 184 -12.21 -3.02 -6.68
CA GLY A 184 -11.58 -3.59 -7.88
C GLY A 184 -10.45 -4.56 -7.52
N HIS A 185 -9.28 -4.40 -8.14
CA HIS A 185 -8.13 -5.28 -7.85
C HIS A 185 -7.63 -5.14 -6.41
N MET A 186 -7.74 -3.95 -5.79
CA MET A 186 -7.37 -3.75 -4.39
C MET A 186 -8.21 -4.59 -3.43
N ASN A 187 -9.40 -5.06 -3.81
CA ASN A 187 -10.22 -5.95 -2.98
C ASN A 187 -10.06 -7.44 -3.34
N THR A 188 -8.89 -7.83 -3.87
CA THR A 188 -8.55 -9.21 -4.26
C THR A 188 -7.09 -9.53 -3.92
N MET A 189 -6.66 -10.78 -4.14
CA MET A 189 -5.24 -11.16 -4.03
C MET A 189 -4.33 -10.50 -5.07
N HIS A 190 -4.90 -9.93 -6.13
CA HIS A 190 -4.18 -9.16 -7.15
C HIS A 190 -4.00 -7.68 -6.78
N SER A 191 -4.21 -7.31 -5.50
CA SER A 191 -4.14 -5.93 -5.02
C SER A 191 -2.80 -5.25 -5.33
N ALA A 192 -1.69 -5.99 -5.29
CA ALA A 192 -0.35 -5.49 -5.62
C ALA A 192 -0.17 -5.07 -7.10
N ALA A 193 -1.11 -5.39 -7.99
CA ALA A 193 -1.15 -4.87 -9.35
C ALA A 193 -1.56 -3.37 -9.41
N ASP A 194 -2.23 -2.87 -8.37
CA ASP A 194 -2.48 -1.44 -8.19
C ASP A 194 -1.34 -0.82 -7.39
N ALA A 195 -0.67 0.17 -7.98
CA ALA A 195 0.47 0.80 -7.34
C ALA A 195 0.13 1.43 -5.98
N ILE A 196 -1.12 1.82 -5.68
CA ILE A 196 -1.46 2.37 -4.37
C ILE A 196 -1.26 1.37 -3.21
N PHE A 197 -1.24 0.07 -3.51
CA PHE A 197 -0.92 -1.02 -2.57
C PHE A 197 0.34 -0.73 -1.74
N TYR A 198 1.42 -0.32 -2.40
CA TYR A 198 2.72 -0.15 -1.76
C TYR A 198 2.72 1.02 -0.75
N MET A 199 1.91 2.05 -0.99
CA MET A 199 1.73 3.19 -0.08
C MET A 199 0.83 2.81 1.10
N HIS A 200 -0.22 2.03 0.84
CA HIS A 200 -1.09 1.48 1.88
C HIS A 200 -0.29 0.59 2.84
N HIS A 201 0.45 -0.39 2.33
CA HIS A 201 1.28 -1.26 3.16
C HIS A 201 2.45 -0.52 3.81
N GLY A 202 2.95 0.58 3.21
CA GLY A 202 3.88 1.48 3.88
C GLY A 202 3.30 2.09 5.17
N MET A 203 2.00 2.38 5.19
CA MET A 203 1.31 2.86 6.40
C MET A 203 1.08 1.72 7.39
N VAL A 204 0.70 0.53 6.94
CA VAL A 204 0.61 -0.67 7.80
C VAL A 204 1.94 -0.94 8.50
N ASP A 205 3.05 -0.88 7.75
CA ASP A 205 4.41 -1.05 8.29
C ASP A 205 4.79 0.04 9.30
N LYS A 206 4.41 1.30 9.04
CA LYS A 206 4.60 2.43 9.97
C LYS A 206 3.82 2.23 11.27
N ILE A 207 2.56 1.75 11.20
CA ILE A 207 1.74 1.44 12.37
C ILE A 207 2.44 0.36 13.19
N TRP A 208 2.86 -0.73 12.57
CA TRP A 208 3.58 -1.80 13.27
C TRP A 208 4.90 -1.34 13.88
N ALA A 209 5.73 -0.57 13.16
CA ALA A 209 6.96 -0.02 13.71
C ALA A 209 6.72 0.91 14.91
N THR A 210 5.59 1.62 14.93
CA THR A 210 5.19 2.48 16.05
C THR A 210 4.70 1.67 17.24
N TRP A 211 3.93 0.61 16.99
CA TRP A 211 3.54 -0.37 18.00
C TRP A 211 4.76 -1.05 18.64
N GLN A 212 5.75 -1.49 17.85
CA GLN A 212 7.00 -2.09 18.37
C GLN A 212 7.76 -1.13 19.29
N ARG A 213 7.73 0.18 19.02
CA ARG A 213 8.33 1.20 19.89
C ARG A 213 7.55 1.42 21.19
N HIS A 214 6.22 1.28 21.14
CA HIS A 214 5.35 1.45 22.30
C HIS A 214 5.37 0.22 23.22
N HIS A 215 5.54 -0.98 22.63
CA HIS A 215 5.53 -2.28 23.33
C HIS A 215 6.87 -3.01 23.19
N PRO A 216 7.95 -2.52 23.81
CA PRO A 216 9.30 -3.07 23.61
C PRO A 216 9.45 -4.54 24.03
N LYS A 217 8.59 -5.04 24.91
CA LYS A 217 8.57 -6.45 25.35
C LYS A 217 8.11 -7.40 24.24
N GLU A 218 7.15 -6.95 23.43
CA GLU A 218 6.52 -7.73 22.36
C GLU A 218 7.04 -7.33 20.96
N ALA A 219 7.99 -6.39 20.91
CA ALA A 219 8.54 -5.86 19.66
C ALA A 219 9.17 -6.91 18.73
N ARG A 220 9.54 -8.08 19.26
CA ARG A 220 10.12 -9.22 18.52
C ARG A 220 9.21 -10.45 18.50
N ALA A 221 7.95 -10.31 18.89
CA ALA A 221 6.97 -11.37 18.74
C ALA A 221 6.55 -11.51 17.27
N TYR A 222 6.38 -12.77 16.84
CA TYR A 222 6.00 -13.17 15.49
C TYR A 222 5.11 -14.42 15.53
N PHE A 223 4.34 -14.60 16.60
CA PHE A 223 3.49 -15.74 16.85
C PHE A 223 2.14 -15.28 17.38
N GLY A 224 1.11 -16.13 17.23
CA GLY A 224 -0.29 -15.79 17.56
C GLY A 224 -1.08 -15.29 16.37
#